data_AF-A0A7S2J5A2-F1
#
_entry.id   AF-A0A7S2J5A2-F1
#
_cell.length_a   1.000
_cell.length_b   1.000
_cell.length_c   1.000
_cell.angle_alpha   90.00
_cell.angle_beta   90.00
_cell.angle_gamma   90.00
#
_symmetry.space_group_name_H-M   'P 1'
#
loop_
_entity.id
_entity.type
_entity.pdbx_description
1 polymer ?
#
loop_
_entity_poly.entity_id
_entity_poly.type
_entity_poly.pdbx_seq_one_letter_code
_entity_poly.pdbx_strand_id
1 'polypeptide(L)'
;MHLAARRYHSDAARAILDAFSDQSQRLRLIMKRNQLKQTALHVAAAKGDQPVLRMLLDATGKGEGLRHSLRAEDHSGRTARQTAVVHNQWAQVRLLDDAREFLQGTSELFERKS
;
A
#
# COMPACT_ATOMS: atom_id res chain seq x y z
N MET A 1 2.56 -9.89 11.86
CA MET A 1 2.62 -8.41 11.87
C MET A 1 1.87 -7.89 10.65
N HIS A 2 0.54 -8.04 10.65
CA HIS A 2 -0.32 -7.72 9.51
C HIS A 2 -1.23 -6.52 9.81
N LEU A 3 -0.59 -5.48 10.36
CA LEU A 3 -1.13 -4.15 10.62
C LEU A 3 -2.33 -4.12 11.58
N ALA A 4 -1.91 -4.31 12.83
CA ALA A 4 -2.41 -3.76 14.08
C ALA A 4 -3.60 -2.78 14.01
N ALA A 5 -4.59 -3.06 14.85
CA ALA A 5 -5.96 -2.61 14.74
C ALA A 5 -6.19 -1.11 14.99
N ARG A 6 -6.79 -0.48 13.97
CA ARG A 6 -7.93 0.46 14.02
C ARG A 6 -7.77 1.92 14.42
N ARG A 7 -6.71 2.42 15.06
CA ARG A 7 -6.52 3.90 15.21
C ARG A 7 -5.21 4.37 15.85
N TYR A 8 -4.62 3.56 16.74
CA TYR A 8 -3.34 3.85 17.41
C TYR A 8 -2.11 3.34 16.65
N HIS A 9 -2.32 2.77 15.45
CA HIS A 9 -1.28 2.05 14.71
C HIS A 9 -0.94 2.65 13.36
N SER A 10 -1.61 3.69 12.89
CA SER A 10 -1.06 4.54 11.82
C SER A 10 0.28 5.09 12.30
N ASP A 11 0.32 5.65 13.51
CA ASP A 11 1.54 6.20 14.09
C ASP A 11 2.57 5.11 14.42
N ALA A 12 2.12 3.94 14.89
CA ALA A 12 3.03 2.81 15.13
C ALA A 12 3.60 2.23 13.82
N ALA A 13 2.78 2.05 12.78
CA ALA A 13 3.22 1.62 11.46
C ALA A 13 4.14 2.66 10.83
N ARG A 14 3.85 3.94 11.04
CA ARG A 14 4.70 5.04 10.61
C ARG A 14 6.04 5.03 11.33
N ALA A 15 6.05 4.92 12.66
CA ALA A 15 7.26 4.83 13.46
C ALA A 15 8.11 3.62 13.08
N ILE A 16 7.48 2.47 12.80
CA ILE A 16 8.18 1.28 12.31
C ILE A 16 8.80 1.56 10.94
N LEU A 17 8.05 2.12 9.99
CA LEU A 17 8.58 2.46 8.66
C LEU A 17 9.69 3.51 8.72
N ASP A 18 9.53 4.52 9.57
CA ASP A 18 10.48 5.63 9.75
C ASP A 18 11.74 5.18 10.52
N ALA A 19 11.65 4.12 11.33
CA ALA A 19 12.82 3.48 11.94
C ALA A 19 13.73 2.77 10.93
N PHE A 20 13.24 2.50 9.70
CA PHE A 20 14.05 1.98 8.60
C PHE A 20 14.36 3.10 7.62
N SER A 21 15.55 3.69 7.77
CA SER A 21 16.04 4.76 6.89
C SER A 21 16.28 4.28 5.44
N ASP A 22 16.51 2.98 5.26
CA ASP A 22 16.78 2.38 3.96
C ASP A 22 15.49 1.99 3.22
N GLN A 23 15.38 2.45 1.97
CA GLN A 23 14.23 2.18 1.10
C GLN A 23 14.04 0.68 0.83
N SER A 24 15.13 -0.07 0.70
CA SER A 24 15.08 -1.51 0.42
C SER A 24 14.55 -2.29 1.62
N GLN A 25 14.92 -1.88 2.83
CA GLN A 25 14.39 -2.44 4.09
C GLN A 25 12.89 -2.16 4.24
N ARG A 26 12.45 -0.92 3.98
CA ARG A 26 11.01 -0.58 3.97
C ARG A 26 10.23 -1.41 2.96
N LEU A 27 10.74 -1.52 1.73
CA LEU A 27 10.13 -2.35 0.68
C LEU A 27 10.03 -3.82 1.08
N ARG A 28 11.07 -4.41 1.69
CA ARG A 28 11.04 -5.80 2.20
C ARG A 28 9.94 -6.01 3.23
N LEU A 29 9.69 -5.02 4.11
CA LEU A 29 8.63 -5.10 5.11
C LEU A 29 7.25 -5.03 4.46
N ILE A 30 7.04 -4.10 3.54
CA ILE A 30 5.75 -3.95 2.83
C ILE A 30 5.45 -5.21 2.00
N MET A 31 6.48 -5.80 1.37
CA MET A 31 6.40 -7.02 0.56
C MET A 31 6.39 -8.31 1.37
N LYS A 32 6.52 -8.24 2.70
CA LYS A 32 6.40 -9.42 3.55
C LYS A 32 4.98 -9.97 3.50
N ARG A 33 4.87 -11.26 3.18
CA ARG A 33 3.59 -11.95 2.97
C ARG A 33 3.09 -12.65 4.23
N ASN A 34 1.77 -12.66 4.49
CA ASN A 34 1.17 -13.58 5.47
C ASN A 34 1.02 -15.00 4.90
N GLN A 35 0.39 -15.87 5.69
CA GLN A 35 -0.02 -17.22 5.30
C GLN A 35 -0.92 -17.25 4.06
N LEU A 36 -1.71 -16.20 3.81
CA LEU A 36 -2.53 -16.02 2.61
C LEU A 36 -1.78 -15.38 1.43
N LYS A 37 -0.44 -15.33 1.51
CA LYS A 37 0.44 -14.63 0.56
C LYS A 37 0.14 -13.12 0.39
N GLN A 38 -0.65 -12.52 1.27
CA GLN A 38 -1.02 -11.12 1.22
C GLN A 38 0.11 -10.22 1.75
N THR A 39 0.39 -9.16 1.02
CA THR A 39 1.26 -8.04 1.46
C THR A 39 0.49 -7.07 2.36
N ALA A 40 1.20 -6.11 2.96
CA ALA A 40 0.58 -5.04 3.75
C ALA A 40 -0.49 -4.26 2.97
N LEU A 41 -0.28 -4.03 1.68
CA LEU A 41 -1.24 -3.33 0.81
C LEU A 41 -2.57 -4.09 0.66
N HIS A 42 -2.55 -5.42 0.57
CA HIS A 42 -3.78 -6.22 0.48
C HIS A 42 -4.63 -6.08 1.74
N VAL A 43 -3.99 -6.09 2.91
CA VAL A 43 -4.68 -5.97 4.19
C VAL A 43 -5.29 -4.59 4.34
N ALA A 44 -4.54 -3.52 4.04
CA ALA A 44 -5.06 -2.15 4.07
C ALA A 44 -6.22 -1.96 3.07
N ALA A 45 -6.07 -2.48 1.85
CA ALA A 45 -7.09 -2.52 0.80
C ALA A 45 -8.39 -3.19 1.24
N ALA A 46 -8.30 -4.35 1.89
CA ALA A 46 -9.47 -5.08 2.38
C ALA A 46 -10.17 -4.36 3.54
N LYS A 47 -9.41 -3.68 4.40
CA LYS A 47 -9.90 -3.06 5.64
C LYS A 47 -10.49 -1.66 5.45
N GLY A 48 -10.24 -1.02 4.30
CA GLY A 48 -10.70 0.35 4.06
C GLY A 48 -9.88 1.41 4.81
N ASP A 49 -8.73 1.06 5.38
CA ASP A 49 -7.86 1.98 6.12
C ASP A 49 -7.05 2.86 5.14
N GLN A 50 -7.66 3.96 4.71
CA GLN A 50 -7.11 4.84 3.67
C GLN A 50 -5.81 5.55 4.12
N PRO A 51 -5.68 6.04 5.37
CA PRO A 51 -4.42 6.60 5.87
C PRO A 51 -3.27 5.59 5.84
N VAL A 52 -3.51 4.35 6.29
CA VAL A 52 -2.48 3.30 6.28
C VAL A 52 -2.15 2.91 4.84
N LEU A 53 -3.13 2.78 3.95
CA LEU A 53 -2.86 2.47 2.54
C LEU A 53 -1.96 3.54 1.90
N ARG A 54 -2.28 4.82 2.08
CA ARG A 54 -1.48 5.94 1.54
C ARG A 54 -0.05 5.91 2.08
N MET A 55 0.10 5.75 3.39
CA MET A 55 1.41 5.65 4.03
C MET A 55 2.25 4.50 3.47
N LEU A 56 1.63 3.33 3.27
CA LEU A 56 2.32 2.17 2.69
C LEU A 56 2.74 2.46 1.25
N LEU A 57 1.86 3.03 0.42
CA LEU A 57 2.19 3.42 -0.96
C LEU A 57 3.36 4.40 -1.00
N ASP A 58 3.34 5.44 -0.17
CA ASP A 58 4.44 6.40 -0.06
C ASP A 58 5.76 5.71 0.35
N ALA A 59 5.69 4.77 1.29
CA ALA A 59 6.85 4.02 1.75
C ALA A 59 7.41 3.02 0.71
N THR A 60 6.63 2.62 -0.29
CA THR A 60 7.16 1.85 -1.44
C THR A 60 8.06 2.68 -2.35
N GLY A 61 8.04 4.00 -2.21
CA GLY A 61 8.80 4.93 -3.05
C GLY A 61 8.17 5.05 -4.44
N LYS A 62 8.98 5.42 -5.43
CA LYS A 62 8.54 5.62 -6.83
C LYS A 62 9.16 4.56 -7.74
N GLY A 63 8.60 4.38 -8.93
CA GLY A 63 9.15 3.48 -9.96
C GLY A 63 8.95 1.99 -9.63
N GLU A 64 10.00 1.18 -9.77
CA GLU A 64 9.91 -0.28 -9.69
C GLU A 64 9.44 -0.80 -8.32
N GLY A 65 9.78 -0.14 -7.21
CA GLY A 65 9.32 -0.54 -5.88
C GLY A 65 7.80 -0.46 -5.74
N LEU A 66 7.20 0.66 -6.19
CA LEU A 66 5.76 0.85 -6.23
C LEU A 66 5.10 -0.11 -7.23
N ARG A 67 5.68 -0.26 -8.43
CA ARG A 67 5.19 -1.18 -9.47
C ARG A 67 5.13 -2.63 -8.99
N HIS A 68 6.20 -3.10 -8.36
CA HIS A 68 6.27 -4.45 -7.81
C HIS A 68 5.23 -4.64 -6.69
N SER A 69 5.06 -3.63 -5.84
CA SER A 69 4.12 -3.67 -4.74
C SER A 69 2.65 -3.72 -5.19
N LEU A 70 2.30 -2.96 -6.24
CA LEU A 70 0.96 -2.94 -6.82
C LEU A 70 0.62 -4.21 -7.59
N ARG A 71 1.62 -4.90 -8.15
CA ARG A 71 1.47 -6.16 -8.89
C ARG A 71 1.60 -7.40 -8.03
N ALA A 72 1.92 -7.27 -6.75
CA ALA A 72 2.01 -8.41 -5.86
C ALA A 72 0.64 -9.10 -5.76
N GLU A 73 0.64 -10.43 -5.92
CA GLU A 73 -0.56 -11.25 -5.84
C GLU A 73 -0.63 -12.03 -4.52
N ASP A 74 -1.84 -12.14 -3.97
CA ASP A 74 -2.18 -13.03 -2.86
C ASP A 74 -2.29 -14.49 -3.31
N HIS A 75 -2.69 -15.38 -2.39
CA HIS A 75 -2.83 -16.81 -2.68
C HIS A 75 -3.90 -17.12 -3.74
N SER A 76 -4.86 -16.21 -3.95
CA SER A 76 -5.92 -16.33 -4.95
C SER A 76 -5.55 -15.64 -6.27
N GLY A 77 -4.31 -15.18 -6.46
CA GLY A 77 -3.89 -14.44 -7.66
C GLY A 77 -4.44 -13.01 -7.71
N ARG A 78 -4.91 -12.46 -6.58
CA ARG A 78 -5.47 -11.11 -6.52
C ARG A 78 -4.43 -10.11 -6.07
N THR A 79 -4.42 -8.95 -6.71
CA THR A 79 -3.71 -7.74 -6.29
C THR A 79 -4.42 -7.04 -5.14
N ALA A 80 -3.74 -6.07 -4.51
CA ALA A 80 -4.35 -5.20 -3.50
C ALA A 80 -5.60 -4.49 -4.03
N ARG A 81 -5.59 -4.05 -5.29
CA ARG A 81 -6.75 -3.40 -5.92
C ARG A 81 -7.94 -4.35 -6.05
N GLN A 82 -7.71 -5.56 -6.57
CA GLN A 82 -8.77 -6.58 -6.67
C GLN A 82 -9.31 -6.96 -5.29
N THR A 83 -8.44 -6.99 -4.28
CA THR A 83 -8.86 -7.20 -2.89
C THR A 83 -9.78 -6.07 -2.41
N ALA A 84 -9.46 -4.80 -2.66
CA ALA A 84 -10.35 -3.69 -2.34
C ALA A 84 -11.72 -3.81 -3.03
N VAL A 85 -11.76 -4.24 -4.31
CA VAL A 85 -13.01 -4.47 -5.04
C VAL A 85 -13.85 -5.55 -4.37
N VAL A 86 -13.25 -6.72 -4.06
CA VAL A 86 -13.95 -7.84 -3.40
C VAL A 86 -14.54 -7.43 -2.03
N HIS A 87 -13.89 -6.49 -1.34
CA HIS A 87 -14.32 -5.98 -0.05
C HIS A 87 -15.17 -4.69 -0.13
N ASN A 88 -15.59 -4.27 -1.34
CA ASN A 88 -16.38 -3.05 -1.59
C ASN A 88 -15.72 -1.75 -1.08
N GLN A 89 -14.38 -1.70 -1.04
CA GLN A 89 -13.61 -0.55 -0.55
C GLN A 89 -13.27 0.43 -1.69
N TRP A 90 -14.28 1.09 -2.27
CA TRP A 90 -14.11 1.94 -3.46
C TRP A 90 -13.13 3.10 -3.29
N ALA A 91 -13.00 3.65 -2.07
CA ALA A 91 -11.99 4.66 -1.77
C ALA A 91 -10.55 4.12 -1.92
N GLN A 92 -10.32 2.86 -1.53
CA GLN A 92 -9.03 2.18 -1.70
C GLN A 92 -8.78 1.88 -3.18
N VAL A 93 -9.82 1.47 -3.93
CA VAL A 93 -9.71 1.21 -5.38
C VAL A 93 -9.22 2.46 -6.10
N ARG A 94 -9.85 3.62 -5.83
CA ARG A 94 -9.43 4.91 -6.40
C ARG A 94 -7.99 5.24 -6.06
N LEU A 95 -7.62 5.14 -4.78
CA LEU A 95 -6.25 5.45 -4.34
C LEU A 95 -5.19 4.54 -5.00
N LEU A 96 -5.53 3.27 -5.23
CA LEU A 96 -4.65 2.31 -5.91
C LEU A 96 -4.60 2.55 -7.43
N ASP A 97 -5.67 3.04 -8.04
CA ASP A 97 -5.69 3.45 -9.44
C ASP A 97 -4.87 4.73 -9.65
N ASP A 98 -5.03 5.74 -8.78
CA ASP A 98 -4.21 6.96 -8.78
C ASP A 98 -2.71 6.61 -8.68
N ALA A 99 -2.34 5.68 -7.80
CA ALA A 99 -0.96 5.22 -7.65
C ALA A 99 -0.43 4.48 -8.90
N ARG A 100 -1.29 3.81 -9.66
CA ARG A 100 -0.92 3.17 -10.93
C ARG A 100 -0.77 4.18 -12.07
N GLU A 101 -1.66 5.17 -12.14
CA GLU A 101 -1.57 6.26 -13.11
C GLU A 101 -0.30 7.09 -12.91
N PHE A 102 0.08 7.34 -11.65
CA PHE A 102 1.35 7.99 -11.32
C PHE A 102 2.57 7.25 -11.91
N LEU A 103 2.55 5.90 -11.97
CA LEU A 103 3.60 5.11 -12.61
C LEU A 103 3.61 5.20 -14.15
N GLN A 104 2.46 5.50 -14.75
CA GLN A 104 2.31 5.60 -16.21
C GLN A 104 2.71 6.97 -16.74
N GLY A 105 3.10 7.91 -15.86
CA GLY A 105 3.54 9.25 -16.24
C GLY A 105 2.41 10.16 -16.71
N THR A 106 1.15 9.82 -16.41
CA THR A 106 -0.02 10.51 -16.96
C THR A 106 -0.69 11.50 -16.02
N SER A 107 -0.17 11.77 -14.81
CA SER A 107 -0.82 12.77 -13.92
C SER A 107 0.10 13.48 -12.91
N GLU A 108 0.15 14.81 -13.03
CA GLU A 108 0.71 15.82 -12.11
C GLU A 108 -0.11 15.96 -10.80
N LEU A 109 -0.40 14.87 -10.08
CA LEU A 109 -1.36 14.93 -8.96
C LEU A 109 -0.78 15.15 -7.56
N PHE A 110 0.51 15.47 -7.43
CA PHE A 110 1.11 15.85 -6.14
C PHE A 110 1.58 17.32 -6.04
N GLU A 111 1.38 18.14 -7.08
CA GLU A 111 1.67 19.59 -7.07
C GLU A 111 0.45 20.48 -6.79
N ARG A 112 -0.48 20.01 -5.94
CA ARG A 112 -1.42 20.93 -5.28
C ARG A 112 -1.27 20.83 -3.78
N LYS A 113 -0.14 21.34 -3.30
CA LYS A 113 -0.06 22.03 -2.01
C LYS A 113 0.16 23.51 -2.28
N SER A 114 -0.88 24.31 -2.11
CA SER A 114 -0.79 25.63 -1.50
C SER A 114 -2.09 25.94 -0.79
#